data_AF-A0A0A1ZX08-F1
#
_entry.id   AF-A0A0A1ZX08-F1
#
_cell.length_a   1.000
_cell.length_b   1.000
_cell.length_c   1.000
_cell.angle_alpha   90.00
_cell.angle_beta   90.00
_cell.angle_gamma   90.00
#
_symmetry.space_group_name_H-M   'P 1'
#
loop_
_entity.id
_entity.type
_entity.pdbx_description
1 polymer ?
#
loop_
_entity_poly.entity_id
_entity_poly.type
_entity_poly.pdbx_seq_one_letter_code
_entity_poly.pdbx_strand_id
1 'polypeptide(L)'
;MRVADFIFDYLKNLGISNVFCLPGGGAMHLNDALYKSGIETTICLHEQAVAISAEYWGRVENNKFGVALVTNGPGATNTLTSVAGAYIESIPMLILSGQVKSTDYQAQKSLRQTGVQEVATLSMAEPITKYQAVITASNQIKSTLDRAIFEMLEGRKGPVWIEVPLDIQGSKYSELEQIQIPKKNKKYSEIENINLEEWAPIISSKRRIVLLAGQGVRLDNAVKELNNFIEENKIISVSTFPGKDCFEYENPLFVGHPGTVAKRSANLAIQNCDLLISIGCSLNNIITAYNQAEFARNADKIIFDIDKNELNKVLPPNSYKIQSTAINAIKDLKIAFKKYGDTYRKNCSEWISFCKDLKERFSFEKDNAFSLNEAANQKGINIYELMDGLSNPLKDFKYIVTGSSGFCIEAFYVLFKNSLEQRILIDSGLGSMGFGLPAAIGVCKATKEKVILIEGDGSLQMNIQELATLKGNNLKLIIIVINNKGYCSIRNTQDGYFKGRRLGSDKKSGLHLPDLSKISSAYKIKHYFCYDLESIKTNIKINEKFDGPLILEVFTYPDEKLQPKVSSIPNERGEMVTMPIEDMSPLLDLSELKRWMRYSNLLDRSIDARK
;
A
#
# COMPACT_ATOMS: atom_id res chain seq x y z
N MET A 1 -34.16 7.13 20.62
CA MET A 1 -33.05 6.23 20.29
C MET A 1 -31.91 6.46 21.29
N ARG A 2 -31.06 5.45 21.56
CA ARG A 2 -29.84 5.62 22.34
C ARG A 2 -28.75 6.28 21.48
N VAL A 3 -27.68 6.77 22.11
CA VAL A 3 -26.49 7.25 21.40
C VAL A 3 -25.92 6.16 20.48
N ALA A 4 -25.82 4.93 20.95
CA ALA A 4 -25.34 3.81 20.13
C ALA A 4 -26.20 3.58 18.87
N ASP A 5 -27.53 3.66 18.99
CA ASP A 5 -28.45 3.50 17.87
C ASP A 5 -28.26 4.63 16.83
N PHE A 6 -28.13 5.87 17.31
CA PHE A 6 -27.87 7.03 16.45
C PHE A 6 -26.57 6.90 15.63
N ILE A 7 -25.49 6.38 16.23
CA ILE A 7 -24.21 6.21 15.53
C ILE A 7 -24.37 5.32 14.30
N PHE A 8 -25.02 4.17 14.43
CA PHE A 8 -25.17 3.26 13.30
C PHE A 8 -26.21 3.74 12.29
N ASP A 9 -27.28 4.42 12.70
CA ASP A 9 -28.19 5.10 11.77
C ASP A 9 -27.45 6.16 10.95
N TYR A 10 -26.58 6.94 11.60
CA TYR A 10 -25.75 7.94 10.96
C TYR A 10 -24.76 7.32 9.95
N LEU A 11 -24.05 6.25 10.33
CA LEU A 11 -23.13 5.54 9.43
C LEU A 11 -23.87 4.89 8.25
N LYS A 12 -25.05 4.32 8.48
CA LYS A 12 -25.90 3.76 7.42
C LYS A 12 -26.32 4.84 6.41
N ASN A 13 -26.71 6.01 6.89
CA ASN A 13 -27.07 7.16 6.04
C ASN A 13 -25.89 7.70 5.22
N LEU A 14 -24.64 7.47 5.66
CA LEU A 14 -23.44 7.78 4.88
C LEU A 14 -23.09 6.74 3.81
N GLY A 15 -23.82 5.63 3.76
CA GLY A 15 -23.62 4.53 2.82
C GLY A 15 -22.70 3.42 3.34
N ILE A 16 -22.40 3.38 4.65
CA ILE A 16 -21.65 2.26 5.23
C ILE A 16 -22.54 1.02 5.22
N SER A 17 -22.18 0.04 4.39
CA SER A 17 -22.95 -1.19 4.22
C SER A 17 -22.37 -2.39 4.98
N ASN A 18 -21.10 -2.32 5.41
CA ASN A 18 -20.48 -3.34 6.25
C ASN A 18 -19.63 -2.73 7.38
N VAL A 19 -19.70 -3.32 8.58
CA VAL A 19 -18.83 -3.02 9.73
C VAL A 19 -18.08 -4.29 10.10
N PHE A 20 -16.78 -4.16 10.37
CA PHE A 20 -15.97 -5.26 10.90
C PHE A 20 -15.97 -5.18 12.41
N CYS A 21 -16.15 -6.30 13.10
CA CYS A 21 -16.40 -6.30 14.53
C CYS A 21 -15.76 -7.50 15.23
N LEU A 22 -15.25 -7.25 16.43
CA LEU A 22 -15.03 -8.26 17.45
C LEU A 22 -15.71 -7.77 18.74
N PRO A 23 -16.84 -8.40 19.15
CA PRO A 23 -17.68 -7.87 20.21
C PRO A 23 -17.01 -8.02 21.58
N GLY A 24 -17.18 -7.02 22.44
CA GLY A 24 -16.77 -7.11 23.85
C GLY A 24 -17.60 -6.23 24.78
N GLY A 25 -17.44 -6.44 26.09
CA GLY A 25 -18.28 -5.85 27.13
C GLY A 25 -18.21 -4.32 27.21
N GLY A 26 -17.04 -3.74 26.96
CA GLY A 26 -16.88 -2.28 26.93
C GLY A 26 -17.64 -1.60 25.80
N ALA A 27 -18.06 -2.33 24.77
CA ALA A 27 -18.84 -1.85 23.64
C ALA A 27 -20.26 -2.47 23.57
N MET A 28 -20.78 -3.03 24.67
CA MET A 28 -21.99 -3.89 24.62
C MET A 28 -23.22 -3.21 23.99
N HIS A 29 -23.42 -1.91 24.22
CA HIS A 29 -24.54 -1.18 23.64
C HIS A 29 -24.30 -0.85 22.16
N LEU A 30 -23.04 -0.61 21.76
CA LEU A 30 -22.66 -0.50 20.36
C LEU A 30 -22.86 -1.82 19.62
N ASN A 31 -22.50 -2.96 20.21
CA ASN A 31 -22.71 -4.29 19.62
C ASN A 31 -24.21 -4.54 19.33
N ASP A 32 -25.07 -4.25 20.32
CA ASP A 32 -26.53 -4.39 20.19
C ASP A 32 -27.10 -3.41 19.15
N ALA A 33 -26.62 -2.17 19.11
CA ALA A 33 -27.05 -1.18 18.13
C ALA A 33 -26.61 -1.52 16.70
N LEU A 34 -25.39 -2.06 16.50
CA LEU A 34 -24.93 -2.54 15.21
C LEU A 34 -25.85 -3.63 14.67
N TYR A 35 -26.19 -4.63 15.50
CA TYR A 35 -27.13 -5.68 15.14
C TYR A 35 -28.51 -5.12 14.73
N LYS A 36 -29.05 -4.16 15.50
CA LYS A 36 -30.34 -3.51 15.22
C LYS A 36 -30.35 -2.66 13.95
N SER A 37 -29.22 -2.06 13.60
CA SER A 37 -29.11 -1.17 12.43
C SER A 37 -29.35 -1.90 11.09
N GLY A 38 -29.15 -3.22 11.06
CA GLY A 38 -29.20 -4.04 9.86
C GLY A 38 -28.03 -3.82 8.90
N ILE A 39 -26.97 -3.12 9.31
CA ILE A 39 -25.71 -3.05 8.57
C ILE A 39 -25.08 -4.46 8.56
N GLU A 40 -24.55 -4.88 7.42
CA GLU A 40 -23.86 -6.16 7.33
C GLU A 40 -22.67 -6.16 8.31
N THR A 41 -22.53 -7.23 9.10
CA THR A 41 -21.47 -7.30 10.10
C THR A 41 -20.56 -8.48 9.80
N THR A 42 -19.27 -8.20 9.67
CA THR A 42 -18.24 -9.23 9.51
C THR A 42 -17.50 -9.43 10.82
N ILE A 43 -17.62 -10.63 11.38
CA ILE A 43 -16.95 -11.00 12.63
C ILE A 43 -15.56 -11.57 12.34
N CYS A 44 -14.53 -10.92 12.88
CA CYS A 44 -13.15 -11.41 12.85
C CYS A 44 -12.79 -12.11 14.17
N LEU A 45 -11.70 -12.88 14.17
CA LEU A 45 -11.20 -13.57 15.37
C LEU A 45 -10.13 -12.78 16.12
N HIS A 46 -9.62 -11.69 15.55
CA HIS A 46 -8.68 -10.78 16.20
C HIS A 46 -8.92 -9.32 15.79
N GLU A 47 -8.71 -8.37 16.71
CA GLU A 47 -9.00 -6.95 16.45
C GLU A 47 -8.04 -6.31 15.44
N GLN A 48 -6.80 -6.81 15.35
CA GLN A 48 -5.90 -6.45 14.26
C GLN A 48 -6.56 -6.72 12.89
N ALA A 49 -7.20 -7.89 12.73
CA ALA A 49 -7.88 -8.27 11.51
C ALA A 49 -9.17 -7.46 11.28
N VAL A 50 -9.89 -7.09 12.35
CA VAL A 50 -11.03 -6.15 12.26
C VAL A 50 -10.59 -4.85 11.59
N ALA A 51 -9.52 -4.24 12.09
CA ALA A 51 -9.04 -2.95 11.60
C ALA A 51 -8.47 -3.04 10.17
N ILE A 52 -7.66 -4.06 9.85
CA ILE A 52 -7.13 -4.25 8.49
C ILE A 52 -8.26 -4.52 7.49
N SER A 53 -9.25 -5.35 7.85
CA SER A 53 -10.37 -5.64 6.96
C SER A 53 -11.21 -4.39 6.70
N ALA A 54 -11.46 -3.58 7.73
CA ALA A 54 -12.13 -2.29 7.58
C ALA A 54 -11.36 -1.36 6.63
N GLU A 55 -10.06 -1.20 6.86
CA GLU A 55 -9.19 -0.40 6.00
C GLU A 55 -9.32 -0.79 4.53
N TYR A 56 -9.14 -2.08 4.21
CA TYR A 56 -9.16 -2.56 2.83
C TYR A 56 -10.55 -2.58 2.19
N TRP A 57 -11.60 -2.74 2.99
CA TRP A 57 -12.97 -2.52 2.51
C TRP A 57 -13.14 -1.09 2.01
N GLY A 58 -12.58 -0.09 2.72
CA GLY A 58 -12.59 1.31 2.32
C GLY A 58 -11.77 1.65 1.07
N ARG A 59 -10.83 0.77 0.66
CA ARG A 59 -9.98 0.96 -0.53
C ARG A 59 -10.64 0.53 -1.86
N VAL A 60 -11.76 -0.19 -1.81
CA VAL A 60 -12.53 -0.64 -2.98
C VAL A 60 -13.40 0.49 -3.53
N GLU A 61 -13.58 0.55 -4.85
CA GLU A 61 -14.34 1.60 -5.52
C GLU A 61 -15.76 1.73 -4.96
N ASN A 62 -16.26 2.97 -4.92
CA ASN A 62 -17.56 3.38 -4.35
C ASN A 62 -17.63 3.41 -2.82
N ASN A 63 -16.65 2.84 -2.12
CA ASN A 63 -16.55 3.01 -0.67
C ASN A 63 -15.79 4.30 -0.35
N LYS A 64 -16.18 4.96 0.75
CA LYS A 64 -15.55 6.21 1.20
C LYS A 64 -14.48 5.98 2.25
N PHE A 65 -14.76 5.09 3.20
CA PHE A 65 -13.90 4.69 4.32
C PHE A 65 -14.47 3.42 4.95
N GLY A 66 -13.64 2.66 5.66
CA GLY A 66 -14.08 1.48 6.42
C GLY A 66 -14.39 1.79 7.88
N VAL A 67 -15.17 0.92 8.54
CA VAL A 67 -15.52 1.04 9.96
C VAL A 67 -15.15 -0.24 10.71
N ALA A 68 -14.36 -0.08 11.77
CA ALA A 68 -14.02 -1.11 12.73
C ALA A 68 -14.73 -0.84 14.07
N LEU A 69 -15.36 -1.87 14.64
CA LEU A 69 -15.96 -1.85 15.97
C LEU A 69 -15.23 -2.81 16.91
N VAL A 70 -14.66 -2.29 18.00
CA VAL A 70 -13.96 -3.09 19.02
C VAL A 70 -14.35 -2.66 20.44
N THR A 71 -14.03 -3.49 21.43
CA THR A 71 -14.18 -3.13 22.85
C THR A 71 -13.05 -2.21 23.32
N ASN A 72 -13.09 -1.80 24.59
CA ASN A 72 -12.02 -1.09 25.28
C ASN A 72 -10.81 -1.99 25.58
N GLY A 73 -9.74 -1.40 26.13
CA GLY A 73 -8.61 -2.18 26.67
C GLY A 73 -7.90 -3.01 25.60
N PRO A 74 -7.77 -4.33 25.78
CA PRO A 74 -7.04 -5.19 24.84
C PRO A 74 -7.63 -5.14 23.43
N GLY A 75 -8.96 -5.03 23.31
CA GLY A 75 -9.60 -4.97 22.00
C GLY A 75 -9.25 -3.69 21.24
N ALA A 76 -9.09 -2.60 21.96
CA ALA A 76 -8.64 -1.33 21.41
C ALA A 76 -7.13 -1.40 21.04
N THR A 77 -6.27 -1.83 21.98
CA THR A 77 -4.81 -1.86 21.76
C THR A 77 -4.38 -2.84 20.67
N ASN A 78 -5.11 -3.94 20.46
CA ASN A 78 -4.83 -4.91 19.39
C ASN A 78 -5.01 -4.34 17.97
N THR A 79 -5.65 -3.16 17.83
CA THR A 79 -5.82 -2.49 16.52
C THR A 79 -4.66 -1.57 16.15
N LEU A 80 -3.78 -1.22 17.09
CA LEU A 80 -2.81 -0.13 16.92
C LEU A 80 -1.88 -0.33 15.70
N THR A 81 -1.41 -1.55 15.45
CA THR A 81 -0.58 -1.86 14.27
C THR A 81 -1.33 -1.58 12.97
N SER A 82 -2.60 -1.94 12.90
CA SER A 82 -3.46 -1.71 11.73
C SER A 82 -3.73 -0.22 11.52
N VAL A 83 -4.00 0.51 12.61
CA VAL A 83 -4.20 1.97 12.58
C VAL A 83 -2.92 2.68 12.12
N ALA A 84 -1.75 2.23 12.57
CA ALA A 84 -0.47 2.75 12.11
C ALA A 84 -0.26 2.51 10.60
N GLY A 85 -0.61 1.33 10.09
CA GLY A 85 -0.58 1.02 8.66
C GLY A 85 -1.46 1.97 7.85
N ALA A 86 -2.74 2.09 8.24
CA ALA A 86 -3.68 3.00 7.60
C ALA A 86 -3.21 4.47 7.64
N TYR A 87 -2.59 4.93 8.72
CA TYR A 87 -2.05 6.29 8.82
C TYR A 87 -0.89 6.51 7.84
N ILE A 88 0.08 5.60 7.81
CA ILE A 88 1.25 5.69 6.93
C ILE A 88 0.83 5.65 5.45
N GLU A 89 -0.10 4.76 5.10
CA GLU A 89 -0.67 4.59 3.76
C GLU A 89 -1.75 5.63 3.42
N SER A 90 -2.03 6.58 4.31
CA SER A 90 -3.02 7.65 4.10
C SER A 90 -4.43 7.12 3.77
N ILE A 91 -4.87 6.07 4.46
CA ILE A 91 -6.15 5.40 4.23
C ILE A 91 -7.20 5.90 5.23
N PRO A 92 -8.36 6.37 4.74
CA PRO A 92 -9.45 6.79 5.62
C PRO A 92 -10.16 5.56 6.22
N MET A 93 -10.25 5.53 7.55
CA MET A 93 -11.06 4.56 8.29
C MET A 93 -11.49 5.14 9.65
N LEU A 94 -12.63 4.67 10.15
CA LEU A 94 -13.14 4.98 11.48
C LEU A 94 -12.95 3.79 12.41
N ILE A 95 -12.18 3.99 13.48
CA ILE A 95 -12.17 3.11 14.63
C ILE A 95 -13.23 3.60 15.62
N LEU A 96 -14.24 2.76 15.86
CA LEU A 96 -15.22 2.97 16.90
C LEU A 96 -14.94 1.98 18.02
N SER A 97 -14.70 2.46 19.23
CA SER A 97 -14.48 1.56 20.36
C SER A 97 -15.31 1.93 21.58
N GLY A 98 -15.60 0.91 22.37
CA GLY A 98 -16.10 1.11 23.72
C GLY A 98 -15.04 1.72 24.64
N GLN A 99 -15.51 2.21 25.79
CA GLN A 99 -14.67 2.59 26.93
C GLN A 99 -15.40 2.23 28.23
N VAL A 100 -14.68 2.18 29.36
CA VAL A 100 -15.30 2.12 30.69
C VAL A 100 -16.26 3.29 30.90
N LYS A 101 -17.08 3.24 31.96
CA LYS A 101 -18.02 4.32 32.25
C LYS A 101 -17.28 5.64 32.44
N SER A 102 -17.91 6.75 32.09
CA SER A 102 -17.34 8.10 32.24
C SER A 102 -16.91 8.41 33.68
N THR A 103 -17.59 7.83 34.68
CA THR A 103 -17.24 7.97 36.10
C THR A 103 -16.00 7.17 36.53
N ASP A 104 -15.66 6.12 35.78
CA ASP A 104 -14.49 5.28 36.05
C ASP A 104 -13.27 5.77 35.25
N TYR A 105 -13.51 6.32 34.05
CA TYR A 105 -12.49 6.77 33.13
C TYR A 105 -11.63 7.90 33.73
N GLN A 106 -10.34 7.64 33.91
CA GLN A 106 -9.35 8.55 34.49
C GLN A 106 -9.79 9.18 35.82
N ALA A 107 -10.65 8.50 36.58
CA ALA A 107 -11.20 9.01 37.84
C ALA A 107 -10.11 9.37 38.86
N GLN A 108 -8.95 8.69 38.78
CA GLN A 108 -7.75 9.01 39.57
C GLN A 108 -6.51 9.02 38.68
N LYS A 109 -6.06 10.22 38.27
CA LYS A 109 -4.92 10.41 37.35
C LYS A 109 -3.59 9.81 37.82
N SER A 110 -3.43 9.55 39.13
CA SER A 110 -2.23 8.91 39.69
C SER A 110 -2.24 7.38 39.58
N LEU A 111 -3.39 6.77 39.33
CA LEU A 111 -3.51 5.33 39.16
C LEU A 111 -3.26 4.94 37.70
N ARG A 112 -2.69 3.75 37.50
CA ARG A 112 -2.48 3.19 36.14
C ARG A 112 -3.79 2.73 35.50
N GLN A 113 -4.78 2.37 36.31
CA GLN A 113 -6.08 1.85 35.89
C GLN A 113 -7.07 1.98 37.05
N THR A 114 -8.30 2.43 36.77
CA THR A 114 -9.43 2.43 37.73
C THR A 114 -10.52 1.48 37.25
N GLY A 115 -10.94 1.62 35.99
CA GLY A 115 -11.96 0.78 35.36
C GLY A 115 -11.41 -0.54 34.83
N VAL A 116 -12.26 -1.57 34.77
CA VAL A 116 -11.89 -2.88 34.22
C VAL A 116 -11.57 -2.74 32.73
N GLN A 117 -10.39 -3.22 32.33
CA GLN A 117 -9.86 -3.07 30.95
C GLN A 117 -9.72 -1.61 30.50
N GLU A 118 -9.72 -0.63 31.41
CA GLU A 118 -9.40 0.75 31.07
C GLU A 118 -7.92 0.85 30.63
N VAL A 119 -7.68 1.53 29.53
CA VAL A 119 -6.34 1.92 29.08
C VAL A 119 -6.46 3.24 28.32
N ALA A 120 -5.40 4.06 28.36
CA ALA A 120 -5.33 5.33 27.65
C ALA A 120 -5.08 5.12 26.14
N THR A 121 -6.00 4.42 25.45
CA THR A 121 -5.80 4.05 24.04
C THR A 121 -5.61 5.26 23.15
N LEU A 122 -6.39 6.33 23.34
CA LEU A 122 -6.22 7.55 22.55
C LEU A 122 -4.83 8.18 22.72
N SER A 123 -4.24 8.14 23.92
CA SER A 123 -2.84 8.60 24.07
C SER A 123 -1.85 7.73 23.30
N MET A 124 -2.13 6.43 23.12
CA MET A 124 -1.32 5.53 22.30
C MET A 124 -1.58 5.70 20.80
N ALA A 125 -2.80 6.08 20.42
CA ALA A 125 -3.24 6.24 19.04
C ALA A 125 -3.03 7.66 18.47
N GLU A 126 -2.73 8.64 19.31
CA GLU A 126 -2.46 10.03 18.92
C GLU A 126 -1.46 10.17 17.75
N PRO A 127 -0.27 9.52 17.78
CA PRO A 127 0.71 9.69 16.70
C PRO A 127 0.32 8.97 15.38
N ILE A 128 -0.74 8.18 15.40
CA ILE A 128 -1.17 7.32 14.28
C ILE A 128 -2.63 7.58 13.88
N THR A 129 -3.23 8.69 14.30
CA THR A 129 -4.58 9.09 13.89
C THR A 129 -4.60 10.57 13.48
N LYS A 130 -5.54 10.93 12.60
CA LYS A 130 -5.78 12.33 12.22
C LYS A 130 -6.64 13.07 13.24
N TYR A 131 -7.54 12.36 13.88
CA TYR A 131 -8.45 12.88 14.88
C TYR A 131 -8.90 11.77 15.81
N GLN A 132 -9.01 12.12 17.09
CA GLN A 132 -9.51 11.21 18.09
C GLN A 132 -10.33 11.94 19.15
N ALA A 133 -11.36 11.29 19.68
CA ALA A 133 -12.19 11.87 20.74
C ALA A 133 -12.85 10.80 21.61
N VAL A 134 -13.03 11.13 22.88
CA VAL A 134 -13.93 10.42 23.81
C VAL A 134 -15.26 11.17 23.84
N ILE A 135 -16.39 10.47 23.68
CA ILE A 135 -17.72 11.08 23.79
C ILE A 135 -18.06 11.26 25.26
N THR A 136 -18.08 12.50 25.74
CA THR A 136 -18.34 12.80 27.16
C THR A 136 -19.81 13.11 27.48
N ALA A 137 -20.61 13.47 26.46
CA ALA A 137 -22.02 13.76 26.61
C ALA A 137 -22.84 13.34 25.38
N SER A 138 -24.11 12.99 25.57
CA SER A 138 -24.96 12.43 24.51
C SER A 138 -25.31 13.40 23.39
N ASN A 139 -25.21 14.72 23.61
CA ASN A 139 -25.44 15.75 22.60
C ASN A 139 -24.22 16.05 21.72
N GLN A 140 -23.02 15.63 22.11
CA GLN A 140 -21.77 15.88 21.37
C GLN A 140 -21.59 14.93 20.18
N ILE A 141 -22.27 13.78 20.16
CA ILE A 141 -21.98 12.67 19.24
C ILE A 141 -22.02 13.08 17.78
N LYS A 142 -23.07 13.82 17.35
CA LYS A 142 -23.23 14.23 15.95
C LYS A 142 -22.06 15.12 15.50
N SER A 143 -21.76 16.16 16.26
CA SER A 143 -20.67 17.09 15.93
C SER A 143 -19.31 16.40 15.90
N THR A 144 -19.11 15.41 16.78
CA THR A 144 -17.87 14.64 16.87
C THR A 144 -17.71 13.73 15.65
N LEU A 145 -18.78 13.06 15.21
CA LEU A 145 -18.78 12.27 13.98
C LEU A 145 -18.58 13.15 12.74
N ASP A 146 -19.28 14.29 12.65
CA ASP A 146 -19.12 15.25 11.55
C ASP A 146 -17.65 15.72 11.44
N ARG A 147 -17.02 16.05 12.58
CA ARG A 147 -15.60 16.43 12.62
C ARG A 147 -14.68 15.26 12.27
N ALA A 148 -14.89 14.08 12.84
CA ALA A 148 -14.07 12.90 12.55
C ALA A 148 -14.07 12.58 11.05
N ILE A 149 -15.22 12.68 10.38
CA ILE A 149 -15.32 12.44 8.94
C ILE A 149 -14.61 13.51 8.13
N PHE A 150 -14.74 14.78 8.53
CA PHE A 150 -14.00 15.87 7.89
C PHE A 150 -12.49 15.64 8.01
N GLU A 151 -11.98 15.42 9.22
CA GLU A 151 -10.55 15.19 9.46
C GLU A 151 -10.04 13.92 8.76
N MET A 152 -10.84 12.85 8.69
CA MET A 152 -10.48 11.61 7.99
C MET A 152 -10.28 11.82 6.48
N LEU A 153 -11.13 12.62 5.84
CA LEU A 153 -11.22 12.72 4.38
C LEU A 153 -10.51 13.93 3.79
N GLU A 154 -10.36 15.02 4.55
CA GLU A 154 -9.83 16.28 4.05
C GLU A 154 -8.30 16.32 4.07
N GLY A 155 -7.67 16.88 3.02
CA GLY A 155 -6.22 16.89 2.87
C GLY A 155 -5.64 15.49 2.67
N ARG A 156 -4.46 15.22 3.24
CA ARG A 156 -3.92 13.85 3.27
C ARG A 156 -4.80 12.99 4.17
N LYS A 157 -5.45 11.98 3.59
CA LYS A 157 -6.41 11.09 4.29
C LYS A 157 -5.74 10.27 5.37
N GLY A 158 -6.51 9.73 6.32
CA GLY A 158 -5.98 8.88 7.37
C GLY A 158 -7.04 8.44 8.40
N PRO A 159 -6.70 7.55 9.33
CA PRO A 159 -7.62 6.98 10.30
C PRO A 159 -8.05 7.98 11.37
N VAL A 160 -9.25 7.81 11.90
CA VAL A 160 -9.80 8.55 13.04
C VAL A 160 -10.39 7.60 14.08
N TRP A 161 -10.40 8.02 15.35
CA TRP A 161 -10.79 7.14 16.46
C TRP A 161 -11.81 7.80 17.39
N ILE A 162 -12.98 7.17 17.54
CA ILE A 162 -14.00 7.61 18.50
C ILE A 162 -14.19 6.56 19.59
N GLU A 163 -13.94 6.95 20.84
CA GLU A 163 -14.26 6.17 22.04
C GLU A 163 -15.62 6.59 22.61
N VAL A 164 -16.49 5.62 22.88
CA VAL A 164 -17.81 5.87 23.50
C VAL A 164 -17.86 5.17 24.85
N PRO A 165 -17.85 5.90 25.99
CA PRO A 165 -18.02 5.34 27.32
C PRO A 165 -19.32 4.56 27.48
N LEU A 166 -19.28 3.48 28.27
CA LEU A 166 -20.38 2.52 28.37
C LEU A 166 -21.73 3.14 28.77
N ASP A 167 -21.73 4.03 29.76
CA ASP A 167 -22.89 4.80 30.22
C ASP A 167 -23.43 5.75 29.13
N ILE A 168 -22.54 6.33 28.32
CA ILE A 168 -22.92 7.21 27.22
C ILE A 168 -23.53 6.43 26.07
N GLN A 169 -22.98 5.25 25.71
CA GLN A 169 -23.54 4.40 24.65
C GLN A 169 -25.02 4.10 24.89
N GLY A 170 -25.39 3.78 26.14
CA GLY A 170 -26.75 3.43 26.55
C GLY A 170 -27.68 4.63 26.81
N SER A 171 -27.12 5.84 26.91
CA SER A 171 -27.89 7.06 27.20
C SER A 171 -28.82 7.48 26.04
N LYS A 172 -29.86 8.24 26.37
CA LYS A 172 -30.79 8.80 25.35
C LYS A 172 -30.06 9.87 24.54
N TYR A 173 -30.05 9.70 23.21
CA TYR A 173 -29.56 10.74 22.31
C TYR A 173 -30.42 12.01 22.47
N SER A 174 -29.76 13.16 22.57
CA SER A 174 -30.38 14.47 22.66
C SER A 174 -29.75 15.36 21.60
N GLU A 175 -30.56 15.92 20.70
CA GLU A 175 -30.09 16.78 19.61
C GLU A 175 -29.80 18.24 20.06
N LEU A 176 -29.76 18.47 21.37
CA LEU A 176 -29.47 19.78 21.96
C LEU A 176 -27.98 20.11 21.88
N GLU A 177 -27.50 20.47 20.68
CA GLU A 177 -26.44 21.46 20.46
C GLU A 177 -26.20 21.66 18.94
N GLN A 178 -26.47 22.88 18.46
CA GLN A 178 -25.75 23.41 17.30
C GLN A 178 -24.33 23.76 17.75
N ILE A 179 -23.45 22.76 17.86
CA ILE A 179 -22.02 23.06 17.97
C ILE A 179 -21.64 23.75 16.66
N GLN A 180 -21.19 25.00 16.77
CA GLN A 180 -20.53 25.68 15.66
C GLN A 180 -19.33 24.84 15.29
N ILE A 181 -19.46 24.05 14.21
CA ILE A 181 -18.31 23.44 13.55
C ILE A 181 -17.35 24.61 13.28
N PRO A 182 -16.07 24.54 13.70
CA PRO A 182 -15.09 25.58 13.39
C PRO A 182 -15.24 25.91 11.91
N LYS A 183 -15.34 27.21 11.57
CA LYS A 183 -15.53 27.68 10.18
C LYS A 183 -14.76 26.76 9.26
N LYS A 184 -15.45 26.02 8.38
CA LYS A 184 -14.82 25.07 7.45
C LYS A 184 -13.60 25.75 6.87
N ASN A 185 -12.41 25.24 7.19
CA ASN A 185 -11.24 25.57 6.39
C ASN A 185 -11.63 25.25 4.94
N LYS A 186 -11.28 26.14 4.00
CA LYS A 186 -11.52 25.88 2.58
C LYS A 186 -11.05 24.47 2.28
N LYS A 187 -11.88 23.69 1.58
CA LYS A 187 -11.46 22.34 1.19
C LYS A 187 -10.22 22.47 0.31
N TYR A 188 -9.31 21.52 0.39
CA TYR A 188 -8.14 21.45 -0.49
C TYR A 188 -8.54 21.44 -1.97
N SER A 189 -9.70 20.84 -2.29
CA SER A 189 -10.28 20.88 -3.64
C SER A 189 -10.67 22.29 -4.12
N GLU A 190 -10.86 23.24 -3.20
CA GLU A 190 -11.24 24.64 -3.44
C GLU A 190 -10.02 25.59 -3.43
N ILE A 191 -8.80 25.06 -3.27
CA ILE A 191 -7.58 25.83 -3.47
C ILE A 191 -7.36 25.96 -4.98
N GLU A 192 -7.81 27.08 -5.54
CA GLU A 192 -7.59 27.44 -6.96
C GLU A 192 -6.24 28.12 -7.16
N ASN A 193 -5.63 27.84 -8.33
CA ASN A 193 -4.50 28.52 -8.95
C ASN A 193 -3.20 28.55 -8.14
N ILE A 194 -2.37 27.52 -8.33
CA ILE A 194 -0.93 27.68 -8.17
C ILE A 194 -0.42 28.56 -9.30
N ASN A 195 0.53 29.44 -8.98
CA ASN A 195 1.21 30.30 -9.94
C ASN A 195 1.92 29.44 -11.01
N LEU A 196 1.24 29.18 -12.13
CA LEU A 196 1.81 28.45 -13.27
C LEU A 196 3.06 29.15 -13.81
N GLU A 197 3.18 30.47 -13.64
CA GLU A 197 4.29 31.26 -14.21
C GLU A 197 5.63 30.90 -13.57
N GLU A 198 5.64 30.36 -12.35
CA GLU A 198 6.87 30.01 -11.63
C GLU A 198 7.55 28.76 -12.18
N TRP A 199 6.76 27.73 -12.54
CA TRP A 199 7.29 26.41 -12.87
C TRP A 199 6.96 25.96 -14.30
N ALA A 200 5.80 26.33 -14.87
CA ALA A 200 5.37 25.83 -16.16
C ALA A 200 6.28 26.23 -17.34
N PRO A 201 6.89 27.44 -17.38
CA PRO A 201 7.75 27.84 -18.50
C PRO A 201 8.92 26.88 -18.74
N ILE A 202 9.43 26.21 -17.69
CA ILE A 202 10.57 25.30 -17.82
C ILE A 202 10.28 24.15 -18.78
N ILE A 203 9.02 23.73 -18.93
CA ILE A 203 8.59 22.61 -19.80
C ILE A 203 9.08 22.82 -21.24
N SER A 204 9.11 24.06 -21.72
CA SER A 204 9.48 24.40 -23.10
C SER A 204 10.92 24.01 -23.47
N SER A 205 11.82 23.98 -22.49
CA SER A 205 13.23 23.62 -22.67
C SER A 205 13.50 22.12 -22.53
N LYS A 206 12.51 21.34 -22.09
CA LYS A 206 12.67 19.92 -21.74
C LYS A 206 12.47 19.00 -22.93
N ARG A 207 13.15 17.86 -22.90
CA ARG A 207 13.15 16.86 -23.98
C ARG A 207 12.94 15.45 -23.45
N ARG A 208 13.22 15.19 -22.18
CA ARG A 208 13.16 13.88 -21.53
C ARG A 208 12.32 13.97 -20.26
N ILE A 209 11.01 14.08 -20.44
CA ILE A 209 10.06 14.22 -19.33
C ILE A 209 9.65 12.83 -18.83
N VAL A 210 9.64 12.66 -17.51
CA VAL A 210 9.08 11.49 -16.81
C VAL A 210 8.00 11.96 -15.83
N LEU A 211 6.86 11.29 -15.82
CA LEU A 211 5.82 11.46 -14.81
C LEU A 211 5.87 10.29 -13.81
N LEU A 212 5.99 10.61 -12.52
CA LEU A 212 5.94 9.66 -11.41
C LEU A 212 4.60 9.79 -10.68
N ALA A 213 3.76 8.76 -10.79
CA ALA A 213 2.49 8.68 -10.07
C ALA A 213 2.64 7.91 -8.75
N GLY A 214 2.22 8.52 -7.65
CA GLY A 214 2.05 7.83 -6.37
C GLY A 214 0.61 7.43 -6.10
N GLN A 215 0.38 6.87 -4.91
CA GLN A 215 -0.93 6.44 -4.42
C GLN A 215 -1.95 7.59 -4.35
N GLY A 216 -1.47 8.83 -4.17
CA GLY A 216 -2.33 10.01 -4.08
C GLY A 216 -3.19 10.22 -5.32
N VAL A 217 -2.73 9.79 -6.51
CA VAL A 217 -3.53 9.81 -7.74
C VAL A 217 -4.78 8.93 -7.61
N ARG A 218 -4.62 7.72 -7.06
CA ARG A 218 -5.73 6.79 -6.82
C ARG A 218 -6.66 7.30 -5.72
N LEU A 219 -6.10 7.77 -4.61
CA LEU A 219 -6.87 8.28 -3.47
C LEU A 219 -7.72 9.50 -3.86
N ASP A 220 -7.31 10.26 -4.87
CA ASP A 220 -8.04 11.42 -5.39
C ASP A 220 -8.86 11.10 -6.66
N ASN A 221 -9.04 9.81 -6.99
CA ASN A 221 -9.79 9.32 -8.15
C ASN A 221 -9.34 9.90 -9.51
N ALA A 222 -8.05 10.18 -9.68
CA ALA A 222 -7.53 10.91 -10.84
C ALA A 222 -6.83 10.03 -11.89
N VAL A 223 -6.97 8.69 -11.78
CA VAL A 223 -6.26 7.73 -12.64
C VAL A 223 -6.66 7.87 -14.11
N LYS A 224 -7.95 8.06 -14.40
CA LYS A 224 -8.44 8.22 -15.77
C LYS A 224 -7.90 9.50 -16.41
N GLU A 225 -7.98 10.61 -15.69
CA GLU A 225 -7.51 11.92 -16.13
C GLU A 225 -6.00 11.93 -16.34
N LEU A 226 -5.26 11.20 -15.50
CA LEU A 226 -3.82 11.01 -15.64
C LEU A 226 -3.46 10.24 -16.92
N ASN A 227 -4.13 9.11 -17.18
CA ASN A 227 -3.87 8.30 -18.38
C ASN A 227 -4.15 9.12 -19.66
N ASN A 228 -5.30 9.80 -19.71
CA ASN A 228 -5.61 10.70 -20.84
C ASN A 228 -4.54 11.79 -21.02
N PHE A 229 -4.02 12.37 -19.93
CA PHE A 229 -3.00 13.41 -19.99
C PHE A 229 -1.66 12.90 -20.53
N ILE A 230 -1.19 11.73 -20.08
CA ILE A 230 0.08 11.17 -20.55
C ILE A 230 0.01 10.76 -22.02
N GLU A 231 -1.13 10.24 -22.48
CA GLU A 231 -1.34 9.84 -23.88
C GLU A 231 -1.38 11.05 -24.81
N GLU A 232 -2.16 12.08 -24.46
CA GLU A 232 -2.28 13.32 -25.24
C GLU A 232 -0.92 14.01 -25.42
N ASN A 233 -0.07 13.94 -24.39
CA ASN A 233 1.22 14.63 -24.37
C ASN A 233 2.42 13.73 -24.65
N LYS A 234 2.22 12.41 -24.85
CA LYS A 234 3.27 11.42 -25.08
C LYS A 234 4.37 11.45 -24.00
N ILE A 235 3.95 11.44 -22.73
CA ILE A 235 4.85 11.53 -21.57
C ILE A 235 5.17 10.13 -21.06
N ILE A 236 6.46 9.83 -20.85
CA ILE A 236 6.88 8.58 -20.20
C ILE A 236 6.43 8.57 -18.74
N SER A 237 5.83 7.48 -18.29
CA SER A 237 5.29 7.33 -16.94
C SER A 237 5.94 6.19 -16.17
N VAL A 238 6.02 6.40 -14.85
CA VAL A 238 6.41 5.42 -13.84
C VAL A 238 5.48 5.55 -12.64
N SER A 239 5.38 4.51 -11.80
CA SER A 239 4.58 4.59 -10.58
C SER A 239 5.25 3.92 -9.39
N THR A 240 4.91 4.38 -8.18
CA THR A 240 5.27 3.65 -6.95
C THR A 240 4.54 2.31 -6.88
N PHE A 241 4.96 1.40 -5.99
CA PHE A 241 4.24 0.13 -5.77
C PHE A 241 2.77 0.34 -5.38
N PRO A 242 2.42 1.20 -4.41
CA PRO A 242 1.01 1.53 -4.14
C PRO A 242 0.26 2.20 -5.30
N GLY A 243 0.98 2.79 -6.26
CA GLY A 243 0.44 3.35 -7.49
C GLY A 243 0.49 2.38 -8.68
N LYS A 244 0.77 1.10 -8.47
CA LYS A 244 0.99 0.11 -9.56
C LYS A 244 -0.18 0.03 -10.52
N ASP A 245 -1.39 0.06 -9.99
CA ASP A 245 -2.62 -0.01 -10.78
C ASP A 245 -2.96 1.29 -11.54
N CYS A 246 -2.20 2.38 -11.36
CA CYS A 246 -2.45 3.65 -12.06
C CYS A 246 -2.15 3.57 -13.56
N PHE A 247 -1.37 2.58 -14.00
CA PHE A 247 -1.04 2.36 -15.40
C PHE A 247 -1.18 0.87 -15.72
N GLU A 248 -1.58 0.56 -16.95
CA GLU A 248 -1.43 -0.81 -17.46
C GLU A 248 0.03 -1.09 -17.84
N TYR A 249 0.47 -2.32 -17.62
CA TYR A 249 1.86 -2.70 -17.89
C TYR A 249 2.20 -2.60 -19.38
N GLU A 250 1.29 -2.96 -20.28
CA GLU A 250 1.54 -2.98 -21.73
C GLU A 250 1.57 -1.59 -22.38
N ASN A 251 1.21 -0.53 -21.63
CA ASN A 251 1.24 0.83 -22.17
C ASN A 251 2.68 1.18 -22.63
N PRO A 252 2.86 1.61 -23.90
CA PRO A 252 4.17 1.94 -24.45
C PRO A 252 4.84 3.15 -23.80
N LEU A 253 4.08 3.96 -23.05
CA LEU A 253 4.58 5.10 -22.29
C LEU A 253 4.95 4.72 -20.84
N PHE A 254 4.52 3.56 -20.33
CA PHE A 254 4.83 3.12 -18.98
C PHE A 254 6.11 2.28 -18.93
N VAL A 255 7.07 2.65 -18.08
CA VAL A 255 8.41 2.00 -18.01
C VAL A 255 8.71 1.26 -16.71
N GLY A 256 7.75 1.21 -15.78
CA GLY A 256 7.81 0.38 -14.58
C GLY A 256 7.76 1.16 -13.26
N HIS A 257 8.27 0.51 -12.22
CA HIS A 257 8.23 1.01 -10.84
C HIS A 257 9.65 1.28 -10.33
N PRO A 258 10.01 2.52 -9.98
CA PRO A 258 11.34 2.88 -9.53
C PRO A 258 11.50 2.67 -8.02
N GLY A 259 12.74 2.57 -7.58
CA GLY A 259 13.09 2.51 -6.16
C GLY A 259 14.26 1.58 -5.86
N THR A 260 14.36 1.20 -4.59
CA THR A 260 15.42 0.31 -4.09
C THR A 260 15.37 -1.06 -4.74
N VAL A 261 14.17 -1.60 -4.95
CA VAL A 261 13.93 -2.89 -5.60
C VAL A 261 12.99 -2.61 -6.78
N ALA A 262 13.48 -2.81 -8.00
CA ALA A 262 12.82 -2.33 -9.21
C ALA A 262 13.34 -3.08 -10.45
N LYS A 263 12.63 -2.98 -11.58
CA LYS A 263 13.28 -3.22 -12.88
C LYS A 263 14.23 -2.04 -13.16
N ARG A 264 15.41 -2.32 -13.74
CA ARG A 264 16.39 -1.27 -14.06
C ARG A 264 15.83 -0.19 -14.98
N SER A 265 14.89 -0.55 -15.86
CA SER A 265 14.24 0.38 -16.81
C SER A 265 13.68 1.62 -16.12
N ALA A 266 12.99 1.47 -14.99
CA ALA A 266 12.34 2.59 -14.29
C ALA A 266 13.38 3.52 -13.64
N ASN A 267 14.38 2.96 -12.96
CA ASN A 267 15.45 3.75 -12.34
C ASN A 267 16.31 4.47 -13.38
N LEU A 268 16.66 3.80 -14.48
CA LEU A 268 17.43 4.40 -15.58
C LEU A 268 16.63 5.49 -16.30
N ALA A 269 15.31 5.32 -16.48
CA ALA A 269 14.46 6.37 -17.04
C ALA A 269 14.44 7.62 -16.15
N ILE A 270 14.30 7.45 -14.82
CA ILE A 270 14.38 8.57 -13.87
C ILE A 270 15.75 9.26 -13.95
N GLN A 271 16.84 8.51 -13.98
CA GLN A 271 18.18 9.12 -13.96
C GLN A 271 18.56 9.83 -15.25
N ASN A 272 17.97 9.45 -16.39
CA ASN A 272 18.21 10.08 -17.69
C ASN A 272 17.24 11.23 -18.02
N CYS A 273 16.18 11.44 -17.21
CA CYS A 273 15.22 12.50 -17.46
C CYS A 273 15.83 13.90 -17.21
N ASP A 274 15.28 14.92 -17.89
CA ASP A 274 15.62 16.34 -17.67
C ASP A 274 14.49 17.13 -16.99
N LEU A 275 13.33 16.49 -16.82
CA LEU A 275 12.21 16.93 -15.99
C LEU A 275 11.49 15.73 -15.39
N LEU A 276 11.37 15.71 -14.07
CA LEU A 276 10.52 14.76 -13.34
C LEU A 276 9.28 15.48 -12.82
N ILE A 277 8.09 14.97 -13.14
CA ILE A 277 6.82 15.46 -12.62
C ILE A 277 6.29 14.42 -11.63
N SER A 278 6.29 14.73 -10.34
CA SER A 278 5.80 13.84 -9.28
C SER A 278 4.39 14.26 -8.87
N ILE A 279 3.43 13.33 -8.86
CA ILE A 279 2.04 13.59 -8.46
C ILE A 279 1.61 12.62 -7.37
N GLY A 280 1.24 13.16 -6.20
CA GLY A 280 0.68 12.37 -5.10
C GLY A 280 1.64 11.27 -4.62
N CYS A 281 2.93 11.56 -4.64
CA CYS A 281 4.01 10.65 -4.27
C CYS A 281 4.88 11.32 -3.20
N SER A 282 4.97 10.67 -2.04
CA SER A 282 5.81 11.18 -0.96
C SER A 282 7.29 11.17 -1.31
N LEU A 283 7.79 10.51 -2.37
CA LEU A 283 9.24 10.40 -2.63
C LEU A 283 10.01 9.90 -1.39
N ASN A 284 9.45 8.90 -0.71
CA ASN A 284 10.10 8.29 0.46
C ASN A 284 11.46 7.66 0.10
N ASN A 285 12.17 7.19 1.13
CA ASN A 285 13.50 6.62 0.95
C ASN A 285 13.51 5.35 0.09
N ILE A 286 12.41 4.61 0.01
CA ILE A 286 12.33 3.43 -0.86
C ILE A 286 12.35 3.86 -2.33
N ILE A 287 11.58 4.90 -2.68
CA ILE A 287 11.50 5.46 -4.05
C ILE A 287 12.81 6.16 -4.45
N THR A 288 13.40 6.93 -3.55
CA THR A 288 14.68 7.62 -3.81
C THR A 288 15.92 6.75 -3.58
N ALA A 289 15.70 5.47 -3.24
CA ALA A 289 16.69 4.51 -2.79
C ALA A 289 17.70 5.09 -1.77
N TYR A 290 17.17 5.78 -0.75
CA TYR A 290 17.91 6.42 0.35
C TYR A 290 18.91 7.50 -0.10
N ASN A 291 18.81 7.98 -1.35
CA ASN A 291 19.73 8.96 -1.92
C ASN A 291 19.00 10.10 -2.64
N GLN A 292 18.32 10.94 -1.84
CA GLN A 292 17.51 12.06 -2.35
C GLN A 292 18.34 13.11 -3.10
N ALA A 293 19.58 13.35 -2.66
CA ALA A 293 20.47 14.35 -3.25
C ALA A 293 20.76 14.08 -4.74
N GLU A 294 20.68 12.82 -5.15
CA GLU A 294 21.06 12.34 -6.47
C GLU A 294 19.92 11.73 -7.27
N PHE A 295 18.72 11.77 -6.71
CA PHE A 295 17.53 11.30 -7.38
C PHE A 295 17.14 12.23 -8.52
N ALA A 296 17.04 11.68 -9.74
CA ALA A 296 16.85 12.43 -10.98
C ALA A 296 17.87 13.58 -11.10
N ARG A 297 19.16 13.29 -10.89
CA ARG A 297 20.22 14.29 -10.67
C ARG A 297 20.29 15.44 -11.69
N ASN A 298 19.96 15.18 -12.96
CA ASN A 298 20.04 16.16 -14.05
C ASN A 298 18.68 16.80 -14.41
N ALA A 299 17.63 16.47 -13.66
CA ALA A 299 16.29 16.96 -13.91
C ALA A 299 15.95 18.16 -13.02
N ASP A 300 15.11 19.05 -13.54
CA ASP A 300 14.22 19.82 -12.67
C ASP A 300 13.12 18.89 -12.15
N LYS A 301 12.55 19.17 -10.98
CA LYS A 301 11.45 18.37 -10.41
C LYS A 301 10.25 19.25 -10.12
N ILE A 302 9.08 18.90 -10.64
CA ILE A 302 7.82 19.54 -10.29
C ILE A 302 7.07 18.55 -9.39
N ILE A 303 6.90 18.91 -8.11
CA ILE A 303 6.36 18.00 -7.10
C ILE A 303 4.99 18.53 -6.64
N PHE A 304 3.94 17.77 -6.98
CA PHE A 304 2.59 18.00 -6.53
C PHE A 304 2.25 17.06 -5.38
N ASP A 305 1.98 17.63 -4.21
CA ASP A 305 1.46 16.88 -3.06
C ASP A 305 0.39 17.70 -2.33
N ILE A 306 -0.59 17.04 -1.74
CA ILE A 306 -1.64 17.70 -0.97
C ILE A 306 -1.14 18.11 0.42
N ASP A 307 -0.11 17.43 0.93
CA ASP A 307 0.45 17.63 2.27
C ASP A 307 1.63 18.60 2.27
N LYS A 308 1.51 19.73 2.98
CA LYS A 308 2.61 20.71 3.14
C LYS A 308 3.83 20.08 3.79
N ASN A 309 3.65 19.11 4.69
CA ASN A 309 4.77 18.50 5.39
C ASN A 309 5.62 17.66 4.44
N GLU A 310 4.98 16.96 3.49
CA GLU A 310 5.68 16.23 2.42
C GLU A 310 6.44 17.18 1.48
N LEU A 311 5.94 18.39 1.25
CA LEU A 311 6.65 19.42 0.47
C LEU A 311 7.79 20.10 1.24
N ASN A 312 7.67 20.22 2.56
CA ASN A 312 8.63 20.93 3.40
C ASN A 312 9.83 20.08 3.83
N LYS A 313 9.77 18.76 3.66
CA LYS A 313 10.90 17.89 3.95
C LYS A 313 12.08 18.13 2.98
N VAL A 314 13.18 17.43 3.25
CA VAL A 314 14.31 17.38 2.31
C VAL A 314 13.82 16.70 1.03
N LEU A 315 13.84 17.47 -0.06
CA LEU A 315 13.47 17.00 -1.38
C LEU A 315 14.70 17.01 -2.28
N PRO A 316 14.68 16.26 -3.40
CA PRO A 316 15.77 16.31 -4.37
C PRO A 316 16.08 17.75 -4.82
N PRO A 317 17.34 18.07 -5.18
CA PRO A 317 17.70 19.39 -5.67
C PRO A 317 16.89 19.81 -6.90
N ASN A 318 16.72 21.12 -7.10
CA ASN A 318 15.94 21.72 -8.21
C ASN A 318 14.45 21.32 -8.19
N SER A 319 13.82 21.34 -7.01
CA SER A 319 12.40 20.99 -6.83
C SER A 319 11.52 22.22 -6.73
N TYR A 320 10.57 22.35 -7.66
CA TYR A 320 9.38 23.19 -7.53
C TYR A 320 8.36 22.46 -6.66
N LYS A 321 7.87 23.12 -5.61
CA LYS A 321 7.00 22.53 -4.58
C LYS A 321 5.59 23.09 -4.75
N ILE A 322 4.64 22.23 -5.10
CA ILE A 322 3.28 22.66 -5.42
C ILE A 322 2.29 21.92 -4.52
N GLN A 323 1.60 22.69 -3.66
CA GLN A 323 0.55 22.12 -2.84
C GLN A 323 -0.75 21.98 -3.65
N SER A 324 -1.11 20.75 -4.01
CA SER A 324 -2.30 20.48 -4.83
C SER A 324 -2.86 19.09 -4.57
N THR A 325 -4.18 18.94 -4.75
CA THR A 325 -4.78 17.63 -5.00
C THR A 325 -4.25 17.06 -6.33
N ALA A 326 -4.27 15.73 -6.50
CA ALA A 326 -3.75 15.11 -7.72
C ALA A 326 -4.62 15.47 -8.94
N ILE A 327 -5.94 15.56 -8.77
CA ILE A 327 -6.86 15.94 -9.85
C ILE A 327 -6.63 17.39 -10.31
N ASN A 328 -6.35 18.31 -9.39
CA ASN A 328 -6.04 19.70 -9.74
C ASN A 328 -4.64 19.82 -10.36
N ALA A 329 -3.66 19.05 -9.88
CA ALA A 329 -2.33 18.99 -10.50
C ALA A 329 -2.41 18.57 -11.97
N ILE A 330 -3.25 17.58 -12.31
CA ILE A 330 -3.45 17.15 -13.69
C ILE A 330 -4.15 18.24 -14.53
N LYS A 331 -5.10 19.00 -13.97
CA LYS A 331 -5.72 20.14 -14.67
C LYS A 331 -4.69 21.24 -14.97
N ASP A 332 -3.87 21.59 -13.98
CA ASP A 332 -2.82 22.60 -14.12
C ASP A 332 -1.77 22.17 -15.14
N LEU A 333 -1.38 20.89 -15.13
CA LEU A 333 -0.48 20.30 -16.12
C LEU A 333 -1.08 20.34 -17.54
N LYS A 334 -2.38 20.08 -17.71
CA LYS A 334 -3.05 20.22 -19.03
C LYS A 334 -2.95 21.66 -19.56
N ILE A 335 -3.16 22.65 -18.70
CA ILE A 335 -3.02 24.07 -19.05
C ILE A 335 -1.56 24.39 -19.41
N ALA A 336 -0.62 23.96 -18.58
CA ALA A 336 0.81 24.17 -18.77
C ALA A 336 1.32 23.54 -20.09
N PHE A 337 0.95 22.29 -20.38
CA PHE A 337 1.37 21.60 -21.60
C PHE A 337 0.72 22.18 -22.86
N LYS A 338 -0.52 22.67 -22.78
CA LYS A 338 -1.13 23.42 -23.89
C LYS A 338 -0.33 24.67 -24.26
N LYS A 339 0.28 25.35 -23.28
CA LYS A 339 1.04 26.59 -23.49
C LYS A 339 2.52 26.36 -23.82
N TYR A 340 3.16 25.40 -23.16
CA TYR A 340 4.62 25.22 -23.19
C TYR A 340 5.08 23.85 -23.73
N GLY A 341 4.15 22.91 -23.96
CA GLY A 341 4.47 21.52 -24.30
C GLY A 341 4.74 21.23 -25.77
N ASP A 342 4.47 22.17 -26.68
CA ASP A 342 4.63 21.98 -28.14
C ASP A 342 6.04 21.54 -28.53
N THR A 343 7.05 22.20 -27.97
CA THR A 343 8.45 21.89 -28.25
C THR A 343 8.81 20.48 -27.79
N TYR A 344 8.34 20.06 -26.61
CA TYR A 344 8.53 18.68 -26.13
C TYR A 344 7.85 17.67 -27.07
N ARG A 345 6.56 17.87 -27.38
CA ARG A 345 5.76 16.94 -28.20
C ARG A 345 6.36 16.71 -29.60
N LYS A 346 7.03 17.71 -30.17
CA LYS A 346 7.73 17.60 -31.46
C LYS A 346 9.03 16.80 -31.40
N ASN A 347 9.66 16.70 -30.22
CA ASN A 347 11.01 16.15 -30.06
C ASN A 347 11.08 14.93 -29.13
N CYS A 348 9.96 14.48 -28.55
CA CYS A 348 9.94 13.40 -27.56
C CYS A 348 10.08 11.99 -28.16
N SER A 349 10.11 11.84 -29.50
CA SER A 349 10.16 10.53 -30.16
C SER A 349 11.41 9.72 -29.81
N GLU A 350 12.58 10.36 -29.80
CA GLU A 350 13.84 9.71 -29.42
C GLU A 350 13.83 9.28 -27.95
N TRP A 351 13.28 10.12 -27.07
CA TRP A 351 13.14 9.80 -25.65
C TRP A 351 12.22 8.60 -25.42
N ILE A 352 11.08 8.57 -26.12
CA ILE A 352 10.13 7.45 -26.05
C ILE A 352 10.79 6.17 -26.57
N SER A 353 11.52 6.22 -27.68
CA SER A 353 12.25 5.06 -28.21
C SER A 353 13.27 4.54 -27.21
N PHE A 354 14.08 5.43 -26.63
CA PHE A 354 15.07 5.05 -25.62
C PHE A 354 14.44 4.36 -24.40
N CYS A 355 13.32 4.88 -23.91
CA CYS A 355 12.58 4.30 -22.80
C CYS A 355 11.93 2.95 -23.12
N LYS A 356 11.46 2.75 -24.35
CA LYS A 356 11.02 1.44 -24.84
C LYS A 356 12.17 0.44 -24.89
N ASP A 357 13.32 0.86 -25.42
CA ASP A 357 14.52 0.04 -25.50
C ASP A 357 14.99 -0.38 -24.09
N LEU A 358 14.92 0.53 -23.11
CA LEU A 358 15.18 0.22 -21.70
C LEU A 358 14.23 -0.86 -21.17
N LYS A 359 12.92 -0.68 -21.37
CA LYS A 359 11.88 -1.63 -20.90
C LYS A 359 12.06 -3.02 -21.54
N GLU A 360 12.45 -3.06 -22.81
CA GLU A 360 12.72 -4.30 -23.53
C GLU A 360 14.03 -4.95 -23.05
N ARG A 361 15.14 -4.19 -23.00
CA ARG A 361 16.45 -4.72 -22.57
C ARG A 361 16.41 -5.29 -21.15
N PHE A 362 15.70 -4.62 -20.26
CA PHE A 362 15.56 -5.01 -18.86
C PHE A 362 14.22 -5.70 -18.57
N SER A 363 13.67 -6.40 -19.57
CA SER A 363 12.56 -7.33 -19.39
C SER A 363 13.00 -8.57 -18.61
N PHE A 364 12.03 -9.36 -18.13
CA PHE A 364 12.32 -10.59 -17.41
C PHE A 364 13.19 -11.55 -18.24
N GLU A 365 12.90 -11.66 -19.53
CA GLU A 365 13.54 -12.59 -20.47
C GLU A 365 14.97 -12.17 -20.87
N LYS A 366 15.30 -10.87 -20.78
CA LYS A 366 16.56 -10.32 -21.28
C LYS A 366 17.50 -9.85 -20.16
N ASP A 367 16.97 -9.51 -18.98
CA ASP A 367 17.77 -9.03 -17.86
C ASP A 367 18.45 -10.20 -17.13
N ASN A 368 19.78 -10.16 -17.05
CA ASN A 368 20.57 -11.18 -16.36
C ASN A 368 20.41 -11.16 -14.82
N ALA A 369 19.74 -10.15 -14.26
CA ALA A 369 19.41 -10.13 -12.84
C ALA A 369 18.41 -11.21 -12.43
N PHE A 370 17.54 -11.63 -13.33
CA PHE A 370 16.54 -12.66 -13.05
C PHE A 370 17.11 -14.06 -13.35
N SER A 371 18.19 -14.42 -12.68
CA SER A 371 18.86 -15.71 -12.89
C SER A 371 17.91 -16.86 -12.50
N LEU A 372 17.57 -17.68 -13.48
CA LEU A 372 16.83 -18.94 -13.30
C LEU A 372 17.80 -20.02 -12.83
N ASN A 373 18.32 -19.87 -11.60
CA ASN A 373 19.11 -20.93 -11.01
C ASN A 373 18.17 -22.09 -10.68
N GLU A 374 18.16 -23.12 -11.53
CA GLU A 374 17.50 -24.38 -11.20
C GLU A 374 18.21 -24.99 -9.99
N ALA A 375 17.49 -25.15 -8.89
CA ALA A 375 17.98 -25.96 -7.80
C ALA A 375 17.88 -27.43 -8.24
N ALA A 376 18.98 -27.97 -8.81
CA ALA A 376 19.05 -29.37 -9.23
C ALA A 376 18.47 -30.28 -8.14
N ASN A 377 17.45 -31.07 -8.51
CA ASN A 377 16.71 -31.99 -7.63
C ASN A 377 15.70 -31.37 -6.63
N GLN A 378 15.30 -30.10 -6.76
CA GLN A 378 14.21 -29.53 -5.96
C GLN A 378 12.91 -29.39 -6.76
N LYS A 379 11.81 -29.88 -6.17
CA LYS A 379 10.46 -29.68 -6.72
C LYS A 379 9.94 -28.29 -6.36
N GLY A 380 9.59 -27.48 -7.36
CA GLY A 380 9.10 -26.12 -7.20
C GLY A 380 9.42 -25.26 -8.41
N ILE A 381 9.04 -23.99 -8.35
CA ILE A 381 9.24 -22.99 -9.41
C ILE A 381 10.12 -21.84 -8.91
N ASN A 382 10.91 -21.25 -9.80
CA ASN A 382 11.65 -20.02 -9.51
C ASN A 382 10.66 -18.86 -9.24
N ILE A 383 10.93 -18.05 -8.22
CA ILE A 383 10.02 -16.96 -7.84
C ILE A 383 9.83 -15.92 -8.95
N TYR A 384 10.85 -15.63 -9.76
CA TYR A 384 10.76 -14.65 -10.83
C TYR A 384 9.94 -15.17 -12.00
N GLU A 385 10.16 -16.43 -12.38
CA GLU A 385 9.33 -17.13 -13.36
C GLU A 385 7.86 -17.16 -12.92
N LEU A 386 7.63 -17.46 -11.64
CA LEU A 386 6.29 -17.44 -11.06
C LEU A 386 5.65 -16.06 -11.17
N MET A 387 6.32 -15.00 -10.70
CA MET A 387 5.72 -13.65 -10.65
C MET A 387 5.48 -13.04 -12.03
N ASP A 388 6.38 -13.26 -12.99
CA ASP A 388 6.16 -12.83 -14.38
C ASP A 388 4.97 -13.59 -15.00
N GLY A 389 4.96 -14.91 -14.85
CA GLY A 389 3.97 -15.81 -15.44
C GLY A 389 2.58 -15.75 -14.82
N LEU A 390 2.44 -15.30 -13.56
CA LEU A 390 1.16 -15.17 -12.86
C LEU A 390 0.20 -14.18 -13.55
N SER A 391 0.71 -13.24 -14.33
CA SER A 391 -0.10 -12.25 -15.05
C SER A 391 -1.15 -12.90 -15.97
N ASN A 392 -0.82 -14.03 -16.60
CA ASN A 392 -1.72 -14.72 -17.53
C ASN A 392 -2.90 -15.43 -16.84
N PRO A 393 -2.71 -16.34 -15.87
CA PRO A 393 -3.83 -16.99 -15.19
C PRO A 393 -4.65 -16.02 -14.33
N LEU A 394 -4.11 -14.84 -13.98
CA LEU A 394 -4.79 -13.84 -13.16
C LEU A 394 -5.40 -12.68 -13.95
N LYS A 395 -5.30 -12.67 -15.29
CA LYS A 395 -5.71 -11.54 -16.14
C LYS A 395 -7.17 -11.10 -15.98
N ASP A 396 -8.07 -12.06 -15.70
CA ASP A 396 -9.51 -11.84 -15.63
C ASP A 396 -9.98 -11.49 -14.19
N PHE A 397 -9.05 -11.42 -13.23
CA PHE A 397 -9.36 -11.09 -11.84
C PHE A 397 -9.17 -9.60 -11.59
N LYS A 398 -10.26 -8.93 -11.25
CA LYS A 398 -10.26 -7.49 -10.97
C LYS A 398 -9.46 -7.10 -9.72
N TYR A 399 -9.56 -7.86 -8.62
CA TYR A 399 -8.93 -7.49 -7.35
C TYR A 399 -7.83 -8.47 -6.97
N ILE A 400 -6.61 -7.95 -6.84
CA ILE A 400 -5.45 -8.68 -6.34
C ILE A 400 -4.92 -7.96 -5.12
N VAL A 401 -4.99 -8.64 -3.99
CA VAL A 401 -4.44 -8.21 -2.70
C VAL A 401 -3.12 -8.92 -2.48
N THR A 402 -2.16 -8.23 -1.89
CA THR A 402 -0.89 -8.84 -1.52
C THR A 402 -0.67 -8.75 -0.01
N GLY A 403 0.21 -9.60 0.52
CA GLY A 403 0.91 -9.30 1.77
C GLY A 403 1.62 -7.94 1.70
N SER A 404 2.10 -7.47 2.85
CA SER A 404 2.68 -6.13 2.98
C SER A 404 4.17 -6.04 2.59
N SER A 405 4.95 -7.07 2.92
CA SER A 405 6.40 -7.04 2.77
C SER A 405 7.00 -8.43 2.53
N GLY A 406 8.28 -8.42 2.16
CA GLY A 406 9.07 -9.62 1.98
C GLY A 406 9.29 -10.00 0.51
N PHE A 407 10.18 -10.96 0.32
CA PHE A 407 10.76 -11.29 -0.99
C PHE A 407 9.71 -11.59 -2.07
N CYS A 408 8.67 -12.37 -1.74
CA CYS A 408 7.63 -12.72 -2.71
C CYS A 408 6.77 -11.51 -3.12
N ILE A 409 6.51 -10.59 -2.19
CA ILE A 409 5.72 -9.39 -2.45
C ILE A 409 6.55 -8.42 -3.29
N GLU A 410 7.82 -8.20 -2.95
CA GLU A 410 8.72 -7.37 -3.74
C GLU A 410 8.89 -7.89 -5.17
N ALA A 411 9.08 -9.21 -5.33
CA ALA A 411 9.15 -9.85 -6.65
C ALA A 411 7.84 -9.69 -7.44
N PHE A 412 6.68 -9.82 -6.78
CA PHE A 412 5.37 -9.57 -7.40
C PHE A 412 5.29 -8.15 -7.97
N TYR A 413 5.62 -7.12 -7.18
CA TYR A 413 5.51 -5.74 -7.65
C TYR A 413 6.49 -5.40 -8.78
N VAL A 414 7.66 -6.04 -8.81
CA VAL A 414 8.66 -5.89 -9.88
C VAL A 414 8.21 -6.54 -11.19
N LEU A 415 7.63 -7.75 -11.15
CA LEU A 415 7.43 -8.58 -12.35
C LEU A 415 5.98 -8.72 -12.81
N PHE A 416 4.99 -8.64 -11.92
CA PHE A 416 3.59 -8.82 -12.29
C PHE A 416 3.13 -7.74 -13.27
N LYS A 417 2.47 -8.15 -14.36
CA LYS A 417 2.03 -7.31 -15.47
C LYS A 417 0.51 -7.10 -15.36
N ASN A 418 0.08 -6.03 -14.68
CA ASN A 418 -1.34 -5.72 -14.49
C ASN A 418 -1.96 -5.03 -15.70
N SER A 419 -3.28 -5.22 -15.89
CA SER A 419 -4.09 -4.37 -16.77
C SER A 419 -4.62 -3.13 -16.01
N LEU A 420 -5.22 -2.18 -16.74
CA LEU A 420 -5.81 -0.97 -16.14
C LEU A 420 -7.09 -1.26 -15.35
N GLU A 421 -7.78 -2.36 -15.69
CA GLU A 421 -9.01 -2.78 -15.00
C GLU A 421 -8.74 -3.49 -13.66
N GLN A 422 -7.48 -3.89 -13.42
CA GLN A 422 -7.08 -4.54 -12.18
C GLN A 422 -6.76 -3.52 -11.09
N ARG A 423 -7.22 -3.84 -9.88
CA ARG A 423 -6.84 -3.18 -8.63
C ARG A 423 -5.81 -4.01 -7.90
N ILE A 424 -4.68 -3.38 -7.62
CA ILE A 424 -3.53 -4.00 -6.96
C ILE A 424 -3.34 -3.32 -5.60
N LEU A 425 -3.54 -4.07 -4.52
CA LEU A 425 -3.68 -3.51 -3.17
C LEU A 425 -2.57 -4.03 -2.23
N ILE A 426 -1.80 -3.11 -1.64
CA ILE A 426 -0.69 -3.38 -0.70
C ILE A 426 -0.68 -2.37 0.46
N ASP A 427 -0.15 -2.82 1.60
CA ASP A 427 0.39 -2.00 2.68
C ASP A 427 1.92 -2.07 2.58
N SER A 428 2.56 -1.00 2.12
CA SER A 428 4.00 -1.00 1.80
C SER A 428 4.82 -0.16 2.77
N GLY A 429 4.19 0.83 3.41
CA GLY A 429 4.86 1.82 4.24
C GLY A 429 5.22 1.27 5.61
N LEU A 430 4.29 0.60 6.29
CA LEU A 430 4.58 -0.07 7.57
C LEU A 430 5.27 -1.42 7.35
N GLY A 431 4.84 -2.16 6.32
CA GLY A 431 5.45 -3.44 5.95
C GLY A 431 5.18 -4.55 6.97
N SER A 432 4.05 -4.48 7.69
CA SER A 432 3.71 -5.41 8.77
C SER A 432 3.21 -6.75 8.23
N MET A 433 3.92 -7.84 8.50
CA MET A 433 3.46 -9.20 8.16
C MET A 433 2.08 -9.50 8.75
N GLY A 434 1.31 -10.38 8.10
CA GLY A 434 -0.04 -10.76 8.53
C GLY A 434 -1.17 -9.88 8.01
N PHE A 435 -0.88 -8.88 7.15
CA PHE A 435 -1.89 -8.00 6.59
C PHE A 435 -2.76 -8.65 5.50
N GLY A 436 -2.19 -9.51 4.67
CA GLY A 436 -2.83 -9.91 3.41
C GLY A 436 -4.14 -10.68 3.58
N LEU A 437 -4.24 -11.61 4.54
CA LEU A 437 -5.48 -12.38 4.75
C LEU A 437 -6.65 -11.51 5.24
N PRO A 438 -6.52 -10.72 6.33
CA PRO A 438 -7.55 -9.75 6.71
C PRO A 438 -7.85 -8.71 5.60
N ALA A 439 -6.83 -8.22 4.91
CA ALA A 439 -7.00 -7.28 3.80
C ALA A 439 -7.90 -7.87 2.70
N ALA A 440 -7.64 -9.12 2.31
CA ALA A 440 -8.44 -9.83 1.31
C ALA A 440 -9.87 -10.08 1.77
N ILE A 441 -10.09 -10.37 3.06
CA ILE A 441 -11.43 -10.45 3.66
C ILE A 441 -12.16 -9.11 3.50
N GLY A 442 -11.49 -8.00 3.82
CA GLY A 442 -11.99 -6.64 3.64
C GLY A 442 -12.48 -6.38 2.20
N VAL A 443 -11.63 -6.69 1.22
CA VAL A 443 -11.96 -6.55 -0.20
C VAL A 443 -13.12 -7.47 -0.60
N CYS A 444 -13.10 -8.75 -0.22
CA CYS A 444 -14.20 -9.69 -0.50
C CYS A 444 -15.56 -9.22 0.02
N LYS A 445 -15.59 -8.49 1.15
CA LYS A 445 -16.83 -7.92 1.69
C LYS A 445 -17.29 -6.65 0.96
N ALA A 446 -16.40 -6.00 0.21
CA ALA A 446 -16.70 -4.82 -0.58
C ALA A 446 -17.11 -5.14 -2.03
N THR A 447 -16.86 -6.35 -2.53
CA THR A 447 -17.14 -6.73 -3.92
C THR A 447 -17.86 -8.08 -4.03
N LYS A 448 -18.49 -8.32 -5.19
CA LYS A 448 -18.99 -9.65 -5.57
C LYS A 448 -18.01 -10.41 -6.46
N GLU A 449 -16.96 -9.73 -6.94
CA GLU A 449 -15.89 -10.32 -7.72
C GLU A 449 -15.09 -11.34 -6.90
N LYS A 450 -14.51 -12.31 -7.60
CA LYS A 450 -13.54 -13.24 -7.00
C LYS A 450 -12.23 -12.49 -6.75
N VAL A 451 -11.70 -12.59 -5.54
CA VAL A 451 -10.48 -11.90 -5.10
C VAL A 451 -9.31 -12.88 -5.11
N ILE A 452 -8.12 -12.38 -5.46
CA ILE A 452 -6.85 -13.10 -5.32
C ILE A 452 -6.07 -12.50 -4.16
N LEU A 453 -5.49 -13.36 -3.32
CA LEU A 453 -4.48 -12.97 -2.33
C LEU A 453 -3.14 -13.63 -2.69
N ILE A 454 -2.09 -12.83 -2.86
CA ILE A 454 -0.69 -13.31 -2.92
C ILE A 454 -0.05 -13.11 -1.55
N GLU A 455 0.32 -14.19 -0.87
CA GLU A 455 0.82 -14.13 0.51
C GLU A 455 2.03 -15.05 0.71
N GLY A 456 2.93 -14.67 1.63
CA GLY A 456 4.03 -15.55 2.04
C GLY A 456 3.61 -16.56 3.11
N ASP A 457 4.13 -17.78 3.07
CA ASP A 457 3.90 -18.84 4.07
C ASP A 457 4.06 -18.37 5.52
N GLY A 458 5.13 -17.62 5.80
CA GLY A 458 5.42 -17.08 7.11
C GLY A 458 4.52 -15.91 7.53
N SER A 459 4.11 -15.06 6.58
CA SER A 459 3.23 -13.92 6.82
C SER A 459 1.80 -14.37 7.09
N LEU A 460 1.32 -15.39 6.36
CA LEU A 460 -0.01 -15.98 6.55
C LEU A 460 -0.25 -16.44 8.00
N GLN A 461 0.79 -16.96 8.67
CA GLN A 461 0.68 -17.45 10.06
C GLN A 461 0.25 -16.37 11.06
N MET A 462 0.59 -15.10 10.81
CA MET A 462 0.36 -14.01 11.77
C MET A 462 -1.12 -13.70 11.99
N ASN A 463 -1.99 -14.01 11.02
CA ASN A 463 -3.45 -13.87 11.13
C ASN A 463 -4.19 -15.11 10.63
N ILE A 464 -3.60 -16.30 10.76
CA ILE A 464 -4.14 -17.54 10.19
C ILE A 464 -5.51 -17.94 10.76
N GLN A 465 -5.83 -17.49 11.97
CA GLN A 465 -7.14 -17.70 12.59
C GLN A 465 -8.30 -17.15 11.74
N GLU A 466 -8.04 -16.15 10.88
CA GLU A 466 -9.04 -15.55 10.01
C GLU A 466 -9.46 -16.47 8.84
N LEU A 467 -8.80 -17.63 8.65
CA LEU A 467 -9.35 -18.70 7.81
C LEU A 467 -10.74 -19.14 8.29
N ALA A 468 -11.03 -19.04 9.59
CA ALA A 468 -12.38 -19.24 10.12
C ALA A 468 -13.38 -18.17 9.63
N THR A 469 -13.00 -16.89 9.66
CA THR A 469 -13.84 -15.79 9.14
C THR A 469 -14.09 -15.96 7.65
N LEU A 470 -13.05 -16.30 6.90
CA LEU A 470 -13.13 -16.58 5.48
C LEU A 470 -14.12 -17.71 5.18
N LYS A 471 -14.01 -18.83 5.90
CA LYS A 471 -14.90 -19.99 5.74
C LYS A 471 -16.33 -19.69 6.18
N GLY A 472 -16.50 -19.04 7.34
CA GLY A 472 -17.81 -18.76 7.93
C GLY A 472 -18.66 -17.82 7.08
N ASN A 473 -18.02 -16.92 6.33
CA ASN A 473 -18.69 -16.04 5.37
C ASN A 473 -18.72 -16.62 3.94
N ASN A 474 -18.11 -17.79 3.71
CA ASN A 474 -17.94 -18.41 2.39
C ASN A 474 -17.46 -17.42 1.31
N LEU A 475 -16.40 -16.67 1.60
CA LEU A 475 -15.92 -15.62 0.70
C LEU A 475 -15.25 -16.19 -0.55
N LYS A 476 -15.43 -15.51 -1.68
CA LYS A 476 -14.86 -15.86 -2.98
C LYS A 476 -13.38 -15.45 -3.08
N LEU A 477 -12.52 -16.13 -2.33
CA LEU A 477 -11.09 -15.84 -2.26
C LEU A 477 -10.24 -17.02 -2.73
N ILE A 478 -9.29 -16.74 -3.62
CA ILE A 478 -8.18 -17.65 -3.92
C ILE A 478 -6.93 -17.12 -3.23
N ILE A 479 -6.38 -17.89 -2.30
CA ILE A 479 -5.13 -17.56 -1.61
C ILE A 479 -3.99 -18.31 -2.28
N ILE A 480 -3.09 -17.59 -2.95
CA ILE A 480 -1.85 -18.11 -3.51
C ILE A 480 -0.76 -17.90 -2.47
N VAL A 481 -0.39 -18.97 -1.77
CA VAL A 481 0.62 -18.94 -0.71
C VAL A 481 1.96 -19.32 -1.29
N ILE A 482 2.90 -18.39 -1.26
CA ILE A 482 4.28 -18.62 -1.70
C ILE A 482 5.05 -19.29 -0.58
N ASN A 483 5.22 -20.61 -0.69
CA ASN A 483 5.98 -21.41 0.26
C ASN A 483 7.44 -21.46 -0.16
N ASN A 484 8.25 -20.63 0.49
CA ASN A 484 9.71 -20.66 0.39
C ASN A 484 10.35 -21.23 1.68
N LYS A 485 9.54 -21.87 2.55
CA LYS A 485 9.95 -22.50 3.81
C LYS A 485 10.49 -21.51 4.86
N GLY A 486 9.87 -20.33 4.99
CA GLY A 486 10.18 -19.37 6.07
C GLY A 486 10.37 -17.93 5.61
N TYR A 487 11.30 -17.22 6.26
CA TYR A 487 11.50 -15.79 6.03
C TYR A 487 12.63 -15.54 5.03
N CYS A 488 12.38 -15.74 3.74
CA CYS A 488 13.41 -15.60 2.68
C CYS A 488 14.14 -14.24 2.69
N SER A 489 13.42 -13.14 2.87
CA SER A 489 14.05 -11.80 2.96
C SER A 489 15.03 -11.67 4.15
N ILE A 490 14.68 -12.30 5.28
CA ILE A 490 15.56 -12.35 6.46
C ILE A 490 16.77 -13.26 6.20
N ARG A 491 16.57 -14.41 5.53
CA ARG A 491 17.69 -15.27 5.09
C ARG A 491 18.64 -14.51 4.17
N ASN A 492 18.12 -13.81 3.16
CA ASN A 492 18.90 -12.96 2.25
C ASN A 492 19.74 -11.93 2.99
N THR A 493 19.17 -11.29 4.02
CA THR A 493 19.88 -10.32 4.87
C THR A 493 20.97 -10.99 5.69
N GLN A 494 20.66 -12.12 6.34
CA GLN A 494 21.60 -12.85 7.19
C GLN A 494 22.75 -13.48 6.40
N ASP A 495 22.46 -14.00 5.21
CA ASP A 495 23.47 -14.54 4.29
C ASP A 495 24.36 -13.44 3.73
N GLY A 496 23.76 -12.30 3.32
CA GLY A 496 24.48 -11.17 2.73
C GLY A 496 25.40 -10.44 3.70
N TYR A 497 24.93 -10.15 4.92
CA TYR A 497 25.67 -9.30 5.87
C TYR A 497 26.34 -10.07 7.02
N PHE A 498 25.84 -11.26 7.36
CA PHE A 498 26.27 -11.98 8.57
C PHE A 498 26.89 -13.34 8.27
N LYS A 499 27.51 -13.51 7.10
CA LYS A 499 28.25 -14.73 6.70
C LYS A 499 27.39 -16.00 6.84
N GLY A 500 26.09 -15.93 6.54
CA GLY A 500 25.18 -17.07 6.62
C GLY A 500 24.78 -17.50 8.04
N ARG A 501 25.06 -16.69 9.07
CA ARG A 501 24.58 -16.94 10.44
C ARG A 501 23.08 -16.65 10.52
N ARG A 502 22.27 -17.67 10.24
CA ARG A 502 20.80 -17.58 10.24
C ARG A 502 20.20 -17.73 11.63
N LEU A 503 19.20 -16.91 11.95
CA LEU A 503 18.43 -16.95 13.21
C LEU A 503 16.94 -16.79 12.90
N GLY A 504 16.12 -17.75 13.34
CA GLY A 504 14.65 -17.66 13.30
C GLY A 504 14.04 -17.49 11.90
N SER A 505 14.77 -17.80 10.83
CA SER A 505 14.36 -17.54 9.45
C SER A 505 13.98 -18.79 8.66
N ASP A 506 14.32 -19.96 9.18
CA ASP A 506 14.02 -21.29 8.61
C ASP A 506 14.04 -22.37 9.70
N LYS A 507 13.68 -23.61 9.33
CA LYS A 507 13.66 -24.76 10.24
C LYS A 507 15.00 -25.04 10.91
N LYS A 508 16.12 -24.81 10.21
CA LYS A 508 17.46 -25.07 10.75
C LYS A 508 17.85 -24.05 11.82
N SER A 509 17.28 -22.85 11.74
CA SER A 509 17.50 -21.73 12.66
C SER A 509 16.37 -21.54 13.70
N GLY A 510 15.49 -22.54 13.87
CA GLY A 510 14.49 -22.60 14.93
C GLY A 510 13.07 -22.12 14.56
N LEU A 511 12.82 -21.76 13.29
CA LEU A 511 11.47 -21.41 12.83
C LEU A 511 10.65 -22.67 12.49
N HIS A 512 9.51 -22.84 13.15
CA HIS A 512 8.58 -23.92 12.88
C HIS A 512 7.29 -23.38 12.26
N LEU A 513 7.11 -23.62 10.96
CA LEU A 513 5.83 -23.38 10.28
C LEU A 513 5.03 -24.69 10.20
N PRO A 514 3.74 -24.68 10.58
CA PRO A 514 2.86 -25.86 10.51
C PRO A 514 2.54 -26.27 9.06
N ASP A 515 2.10 -27.52 8.90
CA ASP A 515 1.65 -28.06 7.61
C ASP A 515 0.34 -27.37 7.19
N LEU A 516 0.42 -26.56 6.13
CA LEU A 516 -0.69 -25.74 5.65
C LEU A 516 -1.86 -26.59 5.13
N SER A 517 -1.61 -27.79 4.59
CA SER A 517 -2.67 -28.68 4.12
C SER A 517 -3.54 -29.19 5.28
N LYS A 518 -2.92 -29.50 6.42
CA LYS A 518 -3.60 -29.91 7.65
C LYS A 518 -4.38 -28.76 8.27
N ILE A 519 -3.80 -27.56 8.27
CA ILE A 519 -4.51 -26.35 8.73
C ILE A 519 -5.72 -26.06 7.83
N SER A 520 -5.54 -26.09 6.51
CA SER A 520 -6.62 -25.89 5.55
C SER A 520 -7.76 -26.89 5.77
N SER A 521 -7.40 -28.15 6.03
CA SER A 521 -8.36 -29.21 6.38
C SER A 521 -9.13 -28.92 7.68
N ALA A 522 -8.45 -28.42 8.71
CA ALA A 522 -9.08 -28.04 9.98
C ALA A 522 -10.14 -26.93 9.79
N TYR A 523 -9.87 -25.95 8.91
CA TYR A 523 -10.82 -24.91 8.55
C TYR A 523 -11.81 -25.31 7.44
N LYS A 524 -11.74 -26.53 6.91
CA LYS A 524 -12.58 -27.03 5.80
C LYS A 524 -12.47 -26.18 4.54
N ILE A 525 -11.25 -25.76 4.21
CA ILE A 525 -10.89 -24.98 3.02
C ILE A 525 -10.19 -25.92 2.03
N LYS A 526 -10.55 -25.81 0.74
CA LYS A 526 -9.88 -26.58 -0.32
C LYS A 526 -8.43 -26.16 -0.41
N HIS A 527 -7.53 -27.12 -0.53
CA HIS A 527 -6.09 -26.89 -0.64
C HIS A 527 -5.52 -27.65 -1.83
N TYR A 528 -4.61 -27.01 -2.55
CA TYR A 528 -3.92 -27.59 -3.69
C TYR A 528 -2.41 -27.31 -3.59
N PHE A 529 -1.61 -28.34 -3.84
CA PHE A 529 -0.17 -28.19 -4.00
C PHE A 529 0.14 -27.77 -5.45
N CYS A 530 0.89 -26.68 -5.61
CA CYS A 530 1.31 -26.13 -6.89
C CYS A 530 2.84 -26.10 -6.97
N TYR A 531 3.40 -26.54 -8.08
CA TYR A 531 4.85 -26.64 -8.27
C TYR A 531 5.34 -25.92 -9.53
N ASP A 532 4.42 -25.39 -10.33
CA ASP A 532 4.64 -24.74 -11.62
C ASP A 532 3.43 -23.85 -11.99
N LEU A 533 3.54 -23.07 -13.07
CA LEU A 533 2.46 -22.20 -13.54
C LEU A 533 1.24 -22.97 -14.06
N GLU A 534 1.44 -24.12 -14.70
CA GLU A 534 0.34 -24.91 -15.26
C GLU A 534 -0.54 -25.54 -14.18
N SER A 535 0.02 -25.96 -13.05
CA SER A 535 -0.75 -26.45 -11.89
C SER A 535 -1.59 -25.34 -11.27
N ILE A 536 -1.08 -24.10 -11.18
CA ILE A 536 -1.86 -22.93 -10.72
C ILE A 536 -3.04 -22.69 -11.66
N LYS A 537 -2.77 -22.54 -12.97
CA LYS A 537 -3.77 -22.32 -14.01
C LYS A 537 -4.84 -23.41 -14.05
N THR A 538 -4.41 -24.68 -13.93
CA THR A 538 -5.30 -25.84 -13.89
C THR A 538 -6.21 -25.80 -12.67
N ASN A 539 -5.67 -25.53 -11.48
CA ASN A 539 -6.45 -25.48 -10.25
C ASN A 539 -7.42 -24.29 -10.21
N ILE A 540 -7.05 -23.13 -10.78
CA ILE A 540 -7.97 -22.00 -10.98
C ILE A 540 -9.10 -22.41 -11.91
N LYS A 541 -8.80 -23.02 -13.06
CA LYS A 541 -9.80 -23.45 -14.05
C LYS A 541 -10.78 -24.49 -13.48
N ILE A 542 -10.28 -25.51 -12.78
CA ILE A 542 -11.12 -26.54 -12.14
C ILE A 542 -12.08 -25.90 -11.11
N ASN A 543 -11.70 -24.78 -10.50
CA ASN A 543 -12.50 -24.08 -9.50
C ASN A 543 -13.12 -22.78 -10.03
N GLU A 544 -13.24 -22.60 -11.34
CA GLU A 544 -13.77 -21.36 -11.92
C GLU A 544 -15.19 -21.05 -11.39
N LYS A 545 -16.04 -22.09 -11.29
CA LYS A 545 -17.43 -22.03 -10.79
C LYS A 545 -17.55 -22.22 -9.28
N PHE A 546 -16.43 -22.43 -8.58
CA PHE A 546 -16.46 -22.58 -7.13
C PHE A 546 -16.51 -21.20 -6.47
N ASP A 547 -17.55 -20.98 -5.68
CA ASP A 547 -17.85 -19.72 -4.99
C ASP A 547 -17.40 -19.71 -3.52
N GLY A 548 -16.50 -20.61 -3.13
CA GLY A 548 -15.93 -20.66 -1.79
C GLY A 548 -14.42 -20.40 -1.78
N PRO A 549 -13.82 -20.32 -0.58
CA PRO A 549 -12.40 -20.08 -0.44
C PRO A 549 -11.56 -21.30 -0.80
N LEU A 550 -10.40 -21.06 -1.41
CA LEU A 550 -9.41 -22.10 -1.68
C LEU A 550 -7.97 -21.57 -1.53
N ILE A 551 -7.06 -22.47 -1.20
CA ILE A 551 -5.63 -22.21 -1.03
C ILE A 551 -4.85 -22.95 -2.11
N LEU A 552 -4.02 -22.23 -2.84
CA LEU A 552 -2.99 -22.75 -3.73
C LEU A 552 -1.64 -22.55 -3.04
N GLU A 553 -1.05 -23.61 -2.52
CA GLU A 553 0.28 -23.57 -1.90
C GLU A 553 1.33 -23.80 -2.98
N VAL A 554 2.07 -22.74 -3.34
CA VAL A 554 3.06 -22.74 -4.41
C VAL A 554 4.46 -22.90 -3.83
N PHE A 555 5.13 -23.99 -4.18
CA PHE A 555 6.48 -24.27 -3.69
C PHE A 555 7.52 -23.56 -4.55
N THR A 556 8.33 -22.72 -3.90
CA THR A 556 9.42 -21.96 -4.53
C THR A 556 10.76 -22.34 -3.92
N TYR A 557 11.86 -21.96 -4.57
CA TYR A 557 13.19 -22.29 -4.09
C TYR A 557 13.53 -21.46 -2.83
N PRO A 558 13.95 -22.08 -1.71
CA PRO A 558 14.06 -21.36 -0.43
C PRO A 558 15.12 -20.26 -0.38
N ASP A 559 16.18 -20.33 -1.19
CA ASP A 559 17.39 -19.51 -1.05
C ASP A 559 17.61 -18.57 -2.25
N GLU A 560 16.54 -18.22 -2.96
CA GLU A 560 16.57 -17.21 -4.02
C GLU A 560 16.90 -15.82 -3.46
N LYS A 561 17.54 -14.98 -4.28
CA LYS A 561 18.03 -13.66 -3.87
C LYS A 561 17.25 -12.56 -4.54
N LEU A 562 16.82 -11.55 -3.78
CA LEU A 562 16.14 -10.36 -4.30
C LEU A 562 17.04 -9.50 -5.18
N GLN A 563 16.69 -9.41 -6.47
CA GLN A 563 17.42 -8.74 -7.53
C GLN A 563 16.44 -8.31 -8.67
N PRO A 564 16.76 -7.25 -9.43
CA PRO A 564 17.84 -6.31 -9.16
C PRO A 564 17.47 -5.33 -8.04
N LYS A 565 18.48 -4.88 -7.27
CA LYS A 565 18.27 -3.93 -6.17
C LYS A 565 19.43 -2.98 -5.97
N VAL A 566 19.13 -1.74 -5.60
CA VAL A 566 20.13 -0.77 -5.14
C VAL A 566 20.68 -1.25 -3.79
N SER A 567 22.00 -1.25 -3.65
CA SER A 567 22.67 -1.66 -2.42
C SER A 567 23.59 -0.54 -1.94
N SER A 568 23.86 -0.49 -0.63
CA SER A 568 24.95 0.33 -0.11
C SER A 568 26.25 -0.46 -0.21
N ILE A 569 27.35 0.20 -0.56
CA ILE A 569 28.69 -0.40 -0.62
C ILE A 569 29.61 0.28 0.37
N PRO A 570 30.57 -0.43 0.99
CA PRO A 570 31.59 0.21 1.80
C PRO A 570 32.50 1.09 0.92
N ASN A 571 32.79 2.31 1.38
CA ASN A 571 33.84 3.15 0.78
C ASN A 571 35.24 2.73 1.25
N GLU A 572 36.28 3.42 0.79
CA GLU A 572 37.69 3.14 1.17
C GLU A 572 37.95 3.23 2.69
N ARG A 573 37.09 3.93 3.45
CA ARG A 573 37.15 4.05 4.92
C ARG A 573 36.29 3.03 5.65
N GLY A 574 35.59 2.15 4.93
CA GLY A 574 34.68 1.15 5.48
C GLY A 574 33.29 1.67 5.85
N GLU A 575 32.97 2.93 5.55
CA GLU A 575 31.64 3.50 5.78
C GLU A 575 30.68 3.06 4.66
N MET A 576 29.45 2.71 5.00
CA MET A 576 28.44 2.32 4.01
C MET A 576 27.94 3.56 3.28
N VAL A 577 28.16 3.62 1.96
CA VAL A 577 27.65 4.67 1.07
C VAL A 577 26.54 4.10 0.21
N THR A 578 25.42 4.81 0.15
CA THR A 578 24.29 4.44 -0.70
C THR A 578 24.61 4.74 -2.17
N MET A 579 24.55 3.70 -2.99
CA MET A 579 24.77 3.84 -4.43
C MET A 579 23.60 4.58 -5.09
N PRO A 580 23.84 5.31 -6.18
CA PRO A 580 22.76 5.95 -6.89
C PRO A 580 21.81 4.93 -7.54
N ILE A 581 20.60 5.35 -7.89
CA ILE A 581 19.51 4.40 -8.22
C ILE A 581 19.74 3.58 -9.49
N GLU A 582 20.62 4.03 -10.39
CA GLU A 582 21.05 3.27 -11.58
C GLU A 582 21.97 2.08 -11.25
N ASP A 583 22.59 2.08 -10.06
CA ASP A 583 23.53 1.05 -9.62
C ASP A 583 22.83 -0.06 -8.84
N MET A 584 22.13 -0.90 -9.60
CA MET A 584 21.39 -2.04 -9.07
C MET A 584 22.19 -3.32 -9.21
N SER A 585 22.37 -4.05 -8.11
CA SER A 585 23.01 -5.38 -8.08
C SER A 585 22.10 -6.45 -8.70
N PRO A 586 22.64 -7.39 -9.49
CA PRO A 586 24.05 -7.48 -9.93
C PRO A 586 24.43 -6.30 -10.82
N LEU A 587 25.58 -5.66 -10.60
CA LEU A 587 25.93 -4.44 -11.33
C LEU A 587 26.06 -4.74 -12.83
N LEU A 588 25.53 -3.85 -13.67
CA LEU A 588 25.81 -3.87 -15.11
C LEU A 588 27.31 -3.65 -15.32
N ASP A 589 27.89 -4.18 -16.39
CA ASP A 589 29.26 -3.82 -16.73
C ASP A 589 29.36 -2.31 -17.08
N LEU A 590 30.56 -1.75 -17.01
CA LEU A 590 30.73 -0.30 -17.21
C LEU A 590 30.34 0.15 -18.62
N SER A 591 30.53 -0.69 -19.64
CA SER A 591 30.20 -0.35 -21.02
C SER A 591 28.68 -0.29 -21.23
N GLU A 592 27.96 -1.22 -20.62
CA GLU A 592 26.51 -1.31 -20.63
C GLU A 592 25.90 -0.18 -19.79
N LEU A 593 26.45 0.10 -18.61
CA LEU A 593 25.99 1.24 -17.81
C LEU A 593 26.18 2.55 -18.60
N LYS A 594 27.34 2.78 -19.22
CA LYS A 594 27.59 3.98 -20.06
C LYS A 594 26.61 4.09 -21.23
N ARG A 595 26.24 2.95 -21.84
CA ARG A 595 25.24 2.92 -22.92
C ARG A 595 23.87 3.39 -22.44
N TRP A 596 23.43 2.95 -21.25
CA TRP A 596 22.10 3.24 -20.74
C TRP A 596 22.00 4.49 -19.84
N MET A 597 23.13 5.03 -19.41
CA MET A 597 23.25 6.37 -18.82
C MET A 597 23.62 7.38 -19.91
N ARG A 598 22.83 7.38 -20.98
CA ARG A 598 23.08 8.13 -22.22
C ARG A 598 23.10 9.65 -22.02
N TYR A 599 22.27 10.14 -21.12
CA TYR A 599 22.01 11.58 -20.94
C TYR A 599 22.47 12.13 -19.59
N SER A 600 23.12 11.29 -18.79
CA SER A 600 23.51 11.61 -17.43
C SER A 600 24.91 11.13 -17.13
N ASN A 601 25.73 12.02 -16.56
CA ASN A 601 27.08 11.68 -16.15
C ASN A 601 27.06 10.62 -15.06
N LEU A 602 27.96 9.65 -15.20
CA LEU A 602 28.24 8.67 -14.15
C LEU A 602 29.03 9.33 -13.03
N LEU A 603 28.76 8.92 -11.81
CA LEU A 603 29.55 9.32 -10.65
C LEU A 603 30.83 8.48 -10.60
N ASP A 604 31.90 9.05 -10.05
CA ASP A 604 33.16 8.33 -9.85
C ASP A 604 32.94 7.03 -9.06
N ARG A 605 32.14 7.08 -7.98
CA ARG A 605 31.81 5.87 -7.21
C ARG A 605 31.05 4.80 -7.99
N SER A 606 30.24 5.19 -8.99
CA SER A 606 29.58 4.24 -9.88
C SER A 606 30.58 3.56 -10.82
N ILE A 607 31.61 4.29 -11.26
CA ILE A 607 32.70 3.75 -12.07
C ILE A 607 33.57 2.83 -11.22
N ASP A 608 33.92 3.26 -10.00
CA ASP A 608 34.79 2.53 -9.09
C ASP A 608 34.18 1.23 -8.57
N ALA A 609 32.86 1.20 -8.35
CA ALA A 609 32.15 -0.02 -7.94
C ALA A 609 32.20 -1.18 -8.97
N ARG A 610 32.72 -0.93 -10.17
CA ARG A 610 32.86 -1.88 -11.28
C ARG A 610 34.32 -2.21 -11.63
N LYS A 611 35.27 -1.66 -10.88
CA LYS A 611 36.69 -2.05 -10.91
C LYS A 611 36.89 -3.22 -9.97
#